data_AF-A0A0F8YDJ6-F1
#
_entry.id   AF-A0A0F8YDJ6-F1
#
_cell.length_a   1.000
_cell.length_b   1.000
_cell.length_c   1.000
_cell.angle_alpha   90.00
_cell.angle_beta   90.00
_cell.angle_gamma   90.00
#
_symmetry.space_group_name_H-M   'P 1'
#
loop_
_entity.id
_entity.type
_entity.pdbx_description
1 polymer ?
#
loop_
_entity_poly.entity_id
_entity_poly.type
_entity_poly.pdbx_seq_one_letter_code
_entity_poly.pdbx_strand_id
1 'polypeptide(L)'
;MKTALVCKKHVYNVRFVIDKHSQLYYCPKCRKNQSRKKQTYVFFTDPGHGWLRVKLAELVALGVADKISKFSYTNGDYAYLEEDCDADIFIQAKFGSDVSFAELERQGVLKNHHAENAAIREYDSYQVV
;
A
#
# COMPACT_ATOMS: atom_id res chain seq x y z
N MET A 1 -26.95 -1.51 -4.36
CA MET A 1 -26.26 -2.62 -3.67
C MET A 1 -26.11 -2.24 -2.20
N LYS A 2 -26.63 -3.07 -1.28
CA LYS A 2 -26.54 -2.81 0.17
C LYS A 2 -25.20 -3.33 0.66
N THR A 3 -24.22 -2.45 0.87
CA THR A 3 -22.95 -2.84 1.47
C THR A 3 -22.99 -2.50 2.96
N ALA A 4 -22.88 -3.51 3.81
CA ALA A 4 -22.81 -3.33 5.26
C ALA A 4 -21.41 -2.83 5.66
N LEU A 5 -21.34 -1.76 6.44
CA LEU A 5 -20.11 -1.33 7.11
C LEU A 5 -20.19 -1.76 8.57
N VAL A 6 -19.25 -2.62 8.97
CA VAL A 6 -19.14 -3.14 10.33
C VAL A 6 -18.28 -2.18 11.15
N CYS A 7 -18.88 -1.52 12.15
CA CYS A 7 -18.11 -1.04 13.29
C CYS A 7 -17.83 -2.27 14.17
N LYS A 8 -16.61 -2.44 14.71
CA LYS A 8 -16.20 -3.59 15.54
C LYS A 8 -17.12 -3.93 16.74
N LYS A 9 -18.14 -3.12 17.03
CA LYS A 9 -19.13 -3.34 18.10
C LYS A 9 -20.59 -3.43 17.64
N HIS A 10 -20.96 -2.96 16.44
CA HIS A 10 -22.37 -2.88 16.04
C HIS A 10 -22.55 -2.94 14.51
N VAL A 11 -23.58 -3.65 14.06
CA VAL A 11 -24.09 -3.60 12.67
C VAL A 11 -25.27 -2.62 12.64
N TYR A 12 -25.22 -1.61 11.78
CA TYR A 12 -26.32 -0.65 11.59
C TYR A 12 -26.56 -0.34 10.11
N ASN A 13 -27.83 -0.22 9.73
CA ASN A 13 -28.24 0.22 8.40
C ASN A 13 -28.10 1.75 8.32
N VAL A 14 -27.12 2.24 7.57
CA VAL A 14 -26.94 3.68 7.30
C VAL A 14 -27.56 4.04 5.95
N ARG A 15 -28.35 5.11 5.91
CA ARG A 15 -28.79 5.78 4.67
C ARG A 15 -27.70 6.78 4.28
N PHE A 16 -27.08 6.62 3.11
CA PHE A 16 -25.97 7.46 2.67
C PHE A 16 -26.44 8.88 2.34
N VAL A 17 -25.76 9.90 2.88
CA VAL A 17 -25.63 11.21 2.23
C VAL A 17 -24.25 11.19 1.59
N ILE A 18 -24.22 11.04 0.28
CA ILE A 18 -23.00 10.99 -0.52
C ILE A 18 -22.52 12.42 -0.74
N ASP A 19 -21.59 12.90 0.09
CA ASP A 19 -20.69 13.97 -0.33
C ASP A 19 -19.48 13.32 -1.01
N LYS A 20 -19.30 13.61 -2.31
CA LYS A 20 -18.31 12.98 -3.18
C LYS A 20 -16.87 13.35 -2.85
N HIS A 21 -16.63 14.28 -1.92
CA HIS A 21 -15.28 14.81 -1.66
C HIS A 21 -14.73 14.62 -0.24
N SER A 22 -15.47 14.02 0.71
CA SER A 22 -14.90 13.74 2.03
C SER A 22 -15.05 12.27 2.42
N GLN A 23 -13.92 11.57 2.55
CA GLN A 23 -13.82 10.22 3.12
C GLN A 23 -14.02 10.24 4.64
N LEU A 24 -15.13 10.80 5.12
CA LEU A 24 -15.50 10.81 6.53
C LEU A 24 -16.75 9.96 6.73
N TYR A 25 -16.58 8.77 7.31
CA TYR A 25 -17.68 7.87 7.66
C TYR A 25 -18.16 8.18 9.09
N TYR A 26 -19.38 8.70 9.22
CA TYR A 26 -19.99 9.07 10.50
C TYR A 26 -20.78 7.89 11.11
N CYS A 27 -20.36 7.39 12.28
CA CYS A 27 -21.17 6.49 13.09
C CYS A 27 -21.96 7.30 14.12
N PRO A 28 -23.30 7.40 14.01
CA PRO A 28 -24.11 8.21 14.92
C PRO A 28 -24.13 7.71 16.37
N LYS A 29 -23.75 6.44 16.63
CA LYS A 29 -23.77 5.84 17.97
C LYS A 29 -22.46 5.98 18.75
N CYS A 30 -21.29 5.91 18.11
CA CYS A 30 -20.03 5.88 18.83
C CYS A 30 -19.34 7.24 18.97
N ARG A 31 -19.78 8.28 18.24
CA ARG A 31 -19.16 9.62 18.16
C ARG A 31 -17.62 9.62 17.96
N LYS A 32 -17.03 8.49 17.59
CA LYS A 32 -15.60 8.40 17.30
C LYS A 32 -15.45 8.54 15.80
N ASN A 33 -14.82 9.63 15.38
CA ASN A 33 -14.26 9.73 14.04
C ASN A 33 -13.25 8.58 13.90
N GLN A 34 -13.52 7.61 13.04
CA GLN A 34 -12.47 6.72 12.58
C GLN A 34 -11.80 7.43 11.42
N SER A 35 -10.71 8.15 11.71
CA SER A 35 -9.83 8.59 10.63
C SER A 35 -9.22 7.34 10.00
N ARG A 36 -9.38 7.19 8.68
CA ARG A 36 -8.51 6.26 7.94
C ARG A 36 -7.08 6.72 8.21
N LYS A 37 -6.26 5.88 8.85
CA LYS A 37 -4.82 6.14 8.88
C LYS A 37 -4.35 6.21 7.42
N LYS A 38 -3.77 7.34 7.05
CA LYS A 38 -3.13 7.49 5.74
C LYS A 38 -1.96 6.52 5.71
N GLN A 39 -2.08 5.48 4.87
CA GLN A 39 -0.99 4.53 4.67
C GLN A 39 0.10 5.23 3.88
N THR A 40 1.34 5.05 4.31
CA THR A 40 2.53 5.60 3.64
C THR A 40 3.50 4.48 3.33
N TYR A 41 4.06 4.49 2.13
CA TYR A 41 5.05 3.55 1.65
C TYR A 41 6.42 4.22 1.61
N VAL A 42 7.46 3.41 1.72
CA VAL A 42 8.84 3.89 1.68
C VAL A 42 9.50 3.29 0.46
N PHE A 43 10.06 4.16 -0.37
CA PHE A 43 10.87 3.81 -1.52
C PHE A 43 12.34 3.98 -1.15
N PHE A 44 13.06 2.87 -1.12
CA PHE A 44 14.48 2.84 -0.78
C PHE A 44 15.28 2.97 -2.06
N THR A 45 16.31 3.80 -2.08
CA THR A 45 17.24 3.88 -3.21
C THR A 45 18.68 3.78 -2.72
N ASP A 46 19.51 3.15 -3.53
CA ASP A 46 20.97 3.26 -3.47
C ASP A 46 21.50 3.75 -4.83
N PRO A 47 22.81 4.00 -5.00
CA PRO A 47 23.36 4.47 -6.27
C PRO A 47 23.12 3.54 -7.48
N GLY A 48 22.69 2.30 -7.26
CA GLY A 48 22.45 1.31 -8.30
C GLY A 48 20.97 1.08 -8.61
N HIS A 49 20.11 0.91 -7.61
CA HIS A 49 18.69 0.53 -7.79
C HIS A 49 17.76 1.09 -6.68
N GLY A 50 16.45 0.98 -6.93
CA GLY A 50 15.39 1.30 -5.98
C GLY A 50 14.51 0.09 -5.60
N TRP A 51 13.91 0.16 -4.41
CA TRP A 51 12.95 -0.83 -3.92
C TRP A 51 11.79 -0.22 -3.14
N LEU A 52 10.56 -0.59 -3.50
CA LEU A 52 9.36 -0.22 -2.77
C LEU A 52 9.06 -1.21 -1.64
N ARG A 53 9.09 -0.75 -0.38
CA ARG A 53 8.72 -1.59 0.76
C ARG A 53 7.20 -1.67 0.93
N VAL A 54 6.66 -2.88 0.83
CA VAL A 54 5.24 -3.21 1.03
C VAL A 54 5.09 -4.41 1.96
N LYS A 55 3.88 -4.65 2.48
CA LYS A 55 3.59 -5.86 3.25
C LYS A 55 3.27 -7.03 2.31
N LEU A 56 3.77 -8.22 2.63
CA LEU A 56 3.46 -9.45 1.89
C LEU A 56 1.95 -9.70 1.81
N ALA A 57 1.24 -9.52 2.93
CA ALA A 57 -0.22 -9.67 2.98
C ALA A 57 -0.97 -8.72 2.03
N GLU A 58 -0.39 -7.56 1.68
CA GLU A 58 -0.99 -6.65 0.70
C GLU A 58 -0.84 -7.17 -0.74
N LEU A 59 0.30 -7.79 -1.08
CA LEU A 59 0.50 -8.42 -2.38
C LEU A 59 -0.51 -9.55 -2.61
N VAL A 60 -0.70 -10.39 -1.58
CA VAL A 60 -1.69 -11.47 -1.60
C VAL A 60 -3.11 -10.92 -1.74
N ALA A 61 -3.46 -9.89 -0.95
CA ALA A 61 -4.79 -9.28 -1.01
C ALA A 61 -5.11 -8.61 -2.36
N LEU A 62 -4.08 -8.12 -3.06
CA LEU A 62 -4.21 -7.53 -4.39
C LEU A 62 -4.18 -8.57 -5.52
N GLY A 63 -3.85 -9.83 -5.22
CA GLY A 63 -3.73 -10.89 -6.24
C GLY A 63 -2.57 -10.66 -7.21
N VAL A 64 -1.45 -10.11 -6.72
CA VAL A 64 -0.23 -9.86 -7.51
C VAL A 64 1.00 -10.57 -6.94
N ALA A 65 0.86 -11.32 -5.85
CA ALA A 65 1.99 -11.98 -5.18
C ALA A 65 2.76 -12.94 -6.09
N ASP A 66 2.08 -13.58 -7.04
CA ASP A 66 2.61 -14.50 -8.05
C ASP A 66 3.26 -13.79 -9.26
N LYS A 67 3.08 -12.48 -9.37
CA LYS A 67 3.63 -11.65 -10.47
C LYS A 67 4.93 -10.97 -10.09
N ILE A 68 5.28 -10.98 -8.80
CA ILE A 68 6.50 -10.36 -8.31
C ILE A 68 7.70 -11.24 -8.65
N SER A 69 8.72 -10.63 -9.24
CA SER A 69 9.92 -11.30 -9.68
C SER A 69 10.85 -11.65 -8.50
N LYS A 70 11.80 -12.55 -8.77
CA LYS A 70 12.88 -12.90 -7.83
C LYS A 70 13.95 -11.79 -7.64
N PHE A 71 13.86 -10.69 -8.40
CA PHE A 71 14.76 -9.53 -8.24
C PHE A 71 14.33 -8.64 -7.08
N SER A 72 13.09 -8.80 -6.62
CA SER A 72 12.61 -8.28 -5.36
C SER A 72 13.17 -9.09 -4.17
N TYR A 73 13.11 -8.50 -2.98
CA TYR A 73 13.59 -9.13 -1.75
C TYR A 73 12.50 -9.26 -0.69
N THR A 74 12.73 -10.12 0.31
CA THR A 74 11.84 -10.30 1.46
C THR A 74 12.61 -10.23 2.77
N ASN A 75 12.03 -9.56 3.76
CA ASN A 75 12.53 -9.58 5.13
C ASN A 75 11.36 -9.49 6.11
N GLY A 76 11.14 -10.58 6.86
CA GLY A 76 9.99 -10.73 7.75
C GLY A 76 8.66 -10.61 6.99
N ASP A 77 7.77 -9.72 7.46
CA ASP A 77 6.44 -9.52 6.86
C ASP A 77 6.44 -8.59 5.62
N TYR A 78 7.62 -8.16 5.18
CA TYR A 78 7.78 -7.16 4.14
C TYR A 78 8.43 -7.72 2.88
N ALA A 79 7.94 -7.24 1.74
CA ALA A 79 8.59 -7.35 0.44
C ALA A 79 9.18 -5.99 0.04
N TYR A 80 10.30 -6.04 -0.67
CA TYR A 80 11.04 -4.90 -1.20
C TYR A 80 11.05 -5.06 -2.72
N LEU A 81 10.09 -4.40 -3.37
CA LEU A 81 9.80 -4.58 -4.78
C LEU A 81 10.76 -3.79 -5.64
N GLU A 82 11.44 -4.46 -6.57
CA GLU A 82 12.37 -3.86 -7.51
C GLU A 82 11.68 -2.76 -8.35
N GLU A 83 12.36 -1.62 -8.54
CA GLU A 83 11.84 -0.39 -9.17
C GLU A 83 11.42 -0.59 -10.62
N ASP A 84 12.26 -1.26 -11.42
CA ASP A 84 12.12 -1.34 -12.87
C ASP A 84 10.96 -2.25 -13.31
N CYS A 85 10.51 -3.19 -12.46
CA CYS A 85 9.46 -4.13 -12.83
C CYS A 85 8.36 -4.35 -11.78
N ASP A 86 8.72 -4.57 -10.52
CA ASP A 86 7.79 -5.12 -9.52
C ASP A 86 7.02 -4.01 -8.78
N ALA A 87 7.66 -2.87 -8.55
CA ALA A 87 7.04 -1.77 -7.82
C ALA A 87 5.86 -1.16 -8.59
N ASP A 88 5.97 -1.04 -9.91
CA ASP A 88 4.88 -0.57 -10.78
C ASP A 88 3.68 -1.51 -10.78
N ILE A 89 3.90 -2.84 -10.76
CA ILE A 89 2.81 -3.83 -10.65
C ILE A 89 1.99 -3.57 -9.39
N PHE A 90 2.67 -3.34 -8.26
CA PHE A 90 1.99 -3.03 -7.00
C PHE A 90 1.22 -1.70 -7.08
N ILE A 91 1.83 -0.65 -7.62
CA ILE A 91 1.20 0.68 -7.70
C ILE A 91 -0.05 0.63 -8.57
N GLN A 92 0.03 0.00 -9.74
CA GLN A 92 -1.09 -0.13 -10.65
C GLN A 92 -2.23 -0.95 -10.01
N ALA A 93 -1.90 -2.06 -9.33
CA ALA A 93 -2.89 -2.88 -8.65
C ALA A 93 -3.54 -2.15 -7.46
N LYS A 94 -2.77 -1.33 -6.73
CA LYS A 94 -3.24 -0.66 -5.51
C LYS A 94 -3.98 0.64 -5.77
N PHE A 95 -3.53 1.44 -6.73
CA PHE A 95 -3.96 2.82 -6.95
C PHE A 95 -4.58 3.06 -8.33
N GLY A 96 -4.39 2.15 -9.29
CA GLY A 96 -4.85 2.28 -10.66
C GLY A 96 -3.71 2.60 -11.64
N SER A 97 -3.96 2.32 -12.92
CA SER A 97 -2.96 2.45 -14.01
C SER A 97 -2.52 3.87 -14.30
N ASP A 98 -3.33 4.88 -13.95
CA ASP A 98 -3.06 6.28 -14.26
C ASP A 98 -2.24 6.99 -13.15
N VAL A 99 -1.82 6.24 -12.12
CA VAL A 99 -1.10 6.78 -10.96
C VAL A 99 0.39 6.53 -11.10
N SER A 100 1.18 7.61 -11.10
CA SER A 100 2.65 7.55 -11.16
C SER A 100 3.30 7.67 -9.78
N PHE A 101 4.55 7.22 -9.68
CA PHE A 101 5.41 7.42 -8.51
C PHE A 101 5.46 8.88 -8.05
N ALA A 102 5.66 9.81 -8.98
CA ALA A 102 5.74 11.25 -8.70
C ALA A 102 4.42 11.81 -8.13
N GLU A 103 3.28 11.27 -8.55
CA GLU A 103 1.97 11.61 -7.98
C GLU A 103 1.88 11.19 -6.52
N LEU A 104 2.25 9.94 -6.22
CA LEU A 104 2.21 9.39 -4.87
C LEU A 104 3.17 10.09 -3.91
N GLU A 105 4.34 10.49 -4.39
CA GLU A 105 5.29 11.29 -3.61
C GLU A 105 4.73 12.68 -3.31
N ARG A 106 4.19 13.38 -4.31
CA ARG A 106 3.59 14.72 -4.13
C ARG A 106 2.42 14.70 -3.16
N GLN A 107 1.63 13.62 -3.18
CA GLN A 107 0.55 13.40 -2.23
C GLN A 107 1.05 12.99 -0.83
N GLY A 108 2.33 12.71 -0.64
CA GLY A 108 2.92 12.22 0.61
C GLY A 108 2.45 10.81 1.00
N VAL A 109 2.02 10.01 0.00
CA VAL A 109 1.72 8.58 0.15
C VAL A 109 3.00 7.77 0.03
N LEU A 110 3.90 8.18 -0.86
CA LEU A 110 5.24 7.62 -1.01
C LEU A 110 6.27 8.52 -0.35
N LYS A 111 7.26 7.93 0.31
CA LYS A 111 8.41 8.65 0.88
C LYS A 111 9.70 8.03 0.36
N ASN A 112 10.56 8.85 -0.23
CA ASN A 112 11.89 8.43 -0.65
C ASN A 112 12.85 8.34 0.53
N HIS A 113 13.68 7.31 0.54
CA HIS A 113 14.74 7.08 1.51
C HIS A 113 16.00 6.61 0.79
N HIS A 114 16.93 7.53 0.59
CA HIS A 114 18.22 7.23 -0.03
C HIS A 114 19.23 6.77 1.04
N ALA A 115 19.90 5.65 0.78
CA ALA A 115 21.01 5.15 1.59
C ALA A 115 22.11 4.61 0.66
N GLU A 116 23.36 5.04 0.89
CA GLU A 116 24.49 4.61 0.05
C GLU A 116 24.72 3.09 0.08
N ASN A 117 24.42 2.46 1.22
CA ASN A 117 24.46 1.01 1.41
C ASN A 117 23.11 0.54 1.96
N ALA A 118 22.17 0.26 1.08
CA ALA A 118 20.90 -0.34 1.48
C ALA A 118 21.13 -1.82 1.82
N ALA A 119 20.93 -2.20 3.09
CA ALA A 119 20.99 -3.59 3.55
C ALA A 119 19.98 -4.53 2.84
N ILE A 120 19.10 -3.99 1.99
CA ILE A 120 18.14 -4.73 1.17
C ILE A 120 18.83 -5.76 0.28
N ARG A 121 20.04 -5.45 -0.20
CA ARG A 121 20.84 -6.38 -1.02
C ARG A 121 21.30 -7.64 -0.27
N GLU A 122 21.24 -7.62 1.06
CA GLU A 122 21.61 -8.76 1.92
C GLU A 122 20.40 -9.62 2.31
N TYR A 123 19.18 -9.20 1.93
CA TYR A 123 17.96 -9.94 2.24
C TYR A 123 17.76 -11.12 1.31
N ASP A 124 16.89 -12.04 1.71
CA ASP A 124 16.51 -13.18 0.88
C ASP A 124 15.75 -12.71 -0.36
N SER A 125 16.05 -13.30 -1.52
CA SER A 125 15.28 -13.05 -2.74
C SER A 125 13.82 -13.44 -2.55
N TYR A 126 12.91 -12.64 -3.11
CA TYR A 126 11.48 -12.85 -3.00
C TYR A 126 11.10 -14.24 -3.50
N GLN A 127 10.41 -14.98 -2.65
CA GLN A 127 9.76 -16.24 -2.97
C GLN A 127 8.25 -16.01 -2.98
N VAL A 128 7.55 -16.66 -3.91
CA VAL A 128 6.09 -16.59 -3.99
C VAL A 128 5.50 -17.05 -2.65
N VAL A 129 4.59 -16.24 -2.10
CA VAL A 129 3.94 -16.44 -0.79
C VAL A 129 2.51 -16.94 -0.91
#